data_AF-E7NCG8-F1
#
_entry.id   AF-E7NCG8-F1
#
_cell.length_a   1.000
_cell.length_b   1.000
_cell.length_c   1.000
_cell.angle_alpha   90.00
_cell.angle_beta   90.00
_cell.angle_gamma   90.00
#
_symmetry.space_group_name_H-M   'P 1'
#
loop_
_entity.id
_entity.type
_entity.pdbx_description
1 polymer ?
#
loop_
_entity_poly.entity_id
_entity_poly.type
_entity_poly.pdbx_seq_one_letter_code
_entity_poly.pdbx_strand_id
1 'polypeptide(L)'
;MSTVVQPQPWRTVQGKTEVRVGLWNLVRAEITRSRRTFTWGVIGATLVFTAHTIILANASISSGVVKELQWNGNALAWMHLYAGAFAVPLGLLTGAMAQWREQRWRQGGTAWRAVDPRRVVTARIVVLSLSALACQVALVAPVVGHALIVGSGWGPWNRYLLFATYMWIVVTGACAWGMAAFRVARAVAVGVAPVLGFMWSAVGVGQAERSDWWMLPWAWTARVPLPLLGVHGNSVLLEKGSPVWGYPLLPGFLLTTGLTLIGVGLAVLSGAPGGAGSSTSSVSRLSRLLPGGRAADEDQSETVSVQSSEHAPGSWPRSIPNRRATPATRMARVPGPRSAVLAMAGVLPWIVWVVLATLLLAFLGVLHTAYPPGYGQSFLELVGMPVAAAITGITVWGRLQPAWRTLITRRGACGILVSATVLSAVFLVPVLVVSWIVTVLGDTLTRTDPSLPAVTGAVYGLMVMPAVAFMIAAVSLAVALCTRIVVAIVLNIILVVTGLLIGGNEVMTATGLWRIAPWAWMSVAHQFPGRWLTIVVLSLLIGSTAMGVAVLGARRAAIRE
;
A
#
# COMPACT_ATOMS: atom_id res chain seq x y z
N MET A 1 -80.33 23.74 -3.67
CA MET A 1 -79.97 23.35 -2.29
C MET A 1 -78.72 22.49 -2.36
N SER A 2 -77.55 23.07 -2.05
CA SER A 2 -76.26 22.38 -2.10
C SER A 2 -76.05 21.57 -0.83
N THR A 3 -75.84 20.26 -0.98
CA THR A 3 -75.44 19.37 0.12
C THR A 3 -73.92 19.47 0.32
N VAL A 4 -73.54 20.08 1.44
CA VAL A 4 -72.16 20.17 1.92
C VAL A 4 -71.70 18.78 2.36
N VAL A 5 -70.71 18.22 1.66
CA VAL A 5 -69.99 17.01 2.08
C VAL A 5 -68.89 17.44 3.06
N GLN A 6 -69.00 17.04 4.33
CA GLN A 6 -67.93 17.20 5.31
C GLN A 6 -66.75 16.26 4.97
N PRO A 7 -65.49 16.73 5.00
CA PRO A 7 -64.34 15.84 4.87
C PRO A 7 -64.10 15.12 6.21
N GLN A 8 -64.07 13.79 6.16
CA GLN A 8 -63.59 12.97 7.29
C GLN A 8 -62.12 13.30 7.59
N PRO A 9 -61.71 13.38 8.87
CA PRO A 9 -60.31 13.59 9.21
C PRO A 9 -59.50 12.36 8.81
N TRP A 10 -58.44 12.59 8.01
CA TRP A 10 -57.42 11.58 7.70
C TRP A 10 -56.88 10.98 9.01
N ARG A 11 -57.31 9.75 9.31
CA ARG A 11 -56.63 8.87 10.27
C ARG A 11 -55.22 8.63 9.72
N THR A 12 -54.23 9.28 10.33
CA THR A 12 -52.81 8.99 10.15
C THR A 12 -52.51 7.60 10.69
N VAL A 13 -52.78 6.57 9.88
CA VAL A 13 -52.14 5.26 10.04
C VAL A 13 -50.71 5.41 9.50
N GLN A 14 -49.88 6.14 10.24
CA GLN A 14 -48.43 6.09 10.07
C GLN A 14 -47.92 4.91 10.89
N GLY A 15 -48.37 3.71 10.51
CA GLY A 15 -47.75 2.46 10.92
C GLY A 15 -46.36 2.43 10.28
N LYS A 16 -45.39 3.01 10.99
CA LYS A 16 -43.98 3.00 10.61
C LYS A 16 -43.48 1.57 10.76
N THR A 17 -43.82 0.70 9.82
CA THR A 17 -43.14 -0.58 9.63
C THR A 17 -41.73 -0.24 9.15
N GLU A 18 -40.86 0.12 10.09
CA GLU A 18 -39.41 0.11 9.86
C GLU A 18 -39.04 -1.33 9.55
N VAL A 19 -39.02 -1.69 8.26
CA VAL A 19 -38.48 -2.95 7.79
C VAL A 19 -36.99 -2.94 8.14
N ARG A 20 -36.66 -3.42 9.34
CA ARG A 20 -35.28 -3.57 9.79
C ARG A 20 -34.64 -4.61 8.90
N VAL A 21 -33.83 -4.14 7.96
CA VAL A 21 -32.98 -5.03 7.17
C VAL A 21 -32.07 -5.79 8.14
N GLY A 22 -32.20 -7.12 8.15
CA GLY A 22 -31.39 -8.01 8.98
C GLY A 22 -29.90 -7.89 8.62
N LEU A 23 -29.02 -8.07 9.61
CA LEU A 23 -27.57 -8.01 9.42
C LEU A 23 -27.10 -9.00 8.35
N TRP A 24 -27.68 -10.20 8.31
CA TRP A 24 -27.36 -11.22 7.32
C TRP A 24 -27.63 -10.75 5.87
N ASN A 25 -28.71 -10.02 5.63
CA ASN A 25 -29.01 -9.46 4.31
C ASN A 25 -27.97 -8.40 3.92
N LEU A 26 -27.48 -7.61 4.88
CA LEU A 26 -26.39 -6.66 4.65
C LEU A 26 -25.07 -7.37 4.36
N VAL A 27 -24.75 -8.45 5.08
CA VAL A 27 -23.56 -9.29 4.84
C VAL A 27 -23.62 -9.90 3.45
N ARG A 28 -24.75 -10.50 3.06
CA ARG A 28 -24.95 -11.06 1.71
C ARG A 28 -24.76 -10.00 0.61
N ALA A 29 -25.31 -8.81 0.82
CA ALA A 29 -25.14 -7.68 -0.10
C ALA A 29 -23.69 -7.14 -0.13
N GLU A 30 -22.93 -7.28 0.96
CA GLU A 30 -21.54 -6.88 1.03
C GLU A 30 -20.61 -7.92 0.39
N ILE A 31 -20.94 -9.22 0.48
CA ILE A 31 -20.24 -10.31 -0.23
C ILE A 31 -20.34 -10.10 -1.75
N THR A 32 -21.54 -9.81 -2.27
CA THR A 32 -21.73 -9.59 -3.71
C THR A 32 -20.97 -8.36 -4.20
N ARG A 33 -20.97 -7.26 -3.43
CA ARG A 33 -20.22 -6.04 -3.73
C ARG A 33 -18.70 -6.24 -3.66
N SER A 34 -18.23 -7.02 -2.69
CA SER A 34 -16.79 -7.23 -2.48
C SER A 34 -16.17 -8.25 -3.42
N ARG A 35 -16.95 -9.12 -4.07
CA ARG A 35 -16.46 -10.27 -4.87
C ARG A 35 -15.36 -9.93 -5.89
N ARG A 36 -15.40 -8.77 -6.54
CA ARG A 36 -14.40 -8.35 -7.57
C ARG A 36 -13.37 -7.33 -7.04
N THR A 37 -13.27 -7.20 -5.73
CA THR A 37 -12.45 -6.20 -5.04
C THR A 37 -11.25 -6.84 -4.37
N PHE A 38 -10.34 -6.02 -3.86
CA PHE A 38 -9.12 -6.50 -3.22
C PHE A 38 -9.38 -7.35 -1.95
N THR A 39 -10.55 -7.19 -1.30
CA THR A 39 -10.98 -8.01 -0.15
C THR A 39 -10.86 -9.50 -0.39
N TRP A 40 -11.19 -10.00 -1.58
CA TRP A 40 -11.00 -11.42 -1.92
C TRP A 40 -9.71 -11.66 -2.70
N GLY A 41 -9.16 -10.62 -3.34
CA GLY A 41 -7.87 -10.68 -4.02
C GLY A 41 -6.68 -10.94 -3.09
N VAL A 42 -6.78 -10.55 -1.82
CA VAL A 42 -5.75 -10.82 -0.79
C VAL A 42 -5.53 -12.33 -0.54
N ILE A 43 -6.52 -13.19 -0.84
CA ILE A 43 -6.33 -14.64 -0.79
C ILE A 43 -5.31 -15.08 -1.85
N GLY A 44 -5.42 -14.56 -3.07
CA GLY A 44 -4.46 -14.81 -4.14
C GLY A 44 -3.06 -14.32 -3.78
N ALA A 45 -2.95 -13.14 -3.16
CA ALA A 45 -1.68 -12.64 -2.61
C ALA A 45 -1.09 -13.59 -1.56
N THR A 46 -1.93 -14.12 -0.68
CA THR A 46 -1.52 -15.06 0.37
C THR A 46 -1.06 -16.39 -0.22
N LEU A 47 -1.72 -16.89 -1.27
CA LEU A 47 -1.30 -18.09 -1.99
C LEU A 47 0.06 -17.90 -2.67
N VAL A 48 0.29 -16.75 -3.32
CA VAL A 48 1.59 -16.43 -3.92
C VAL A 48 2.68 -16.39 -2.87
N PHE A 49 2.43 -15.73 -1.74
CA PHE A 49 3.35 -15.72 -0.61
C PHE A 49 3.63 -17.15 -0.10
N THR A 50 2.60 -17.97 0.06
CA THR A 50 2.74 -19.35 0.54
C THR A 50 3.57 -20.21 -0.42
N ALA A 51 3.28 -20.14 -1.71
CA ALA A 51 4.07 -20.81 -2.74
C ALA A 51 5.54 -20.34 -2.69
N HIS A 52 5.76 -19.04 -2.50
CA HIS A 52 7.10 -18.48 -2.34
C HIS A 52 7.82 -19.03 -1.10
N THR A 53 7.14 -19.15 0.05
CA THR A 53 7.75 -19.75 1.26
C THR A 53 8.14 -21.22 1.06
N ILE A 54 7.33 -22.00 0.34
CA ILE A 54 7.65 -23.40 0.01
C ILE A 54 8.88 -23.47 -0.90
N ILE A 55 8.95 -22.59 -1.91
CA ILE A 55 10.11 -22.49 -2.80
C ILE A 55 11.36 -22.12 -2.02
N LEU A 56 11.29 -21.12 -1.12
CA LEU A 56 12.43 -20.74 -0.27
C LEU A 56 12.86 -21.88 0.65
N ALA A 57 11.91 -22.57 1.28
CA ALA A 57 12.21 -23.72 2.13
C ALA A 57 13.00 -24.78 1.36
N ASN A 58 12.47 -25.22 0.22
CA ASN A 58 13.12 -26.23 -0.63
C ASN A 58 14.47 -25.74 -1.16
N ALA A 59 14.56 -24.49 -1.60
CA ALA A 59 15.79 -23.92 -2.14
C ALA A 59 16.88 -23.83 -1.05
N SER A 60 16.51 -23.42 0.18
CA SER A 60 17.42 -23.33 1.33
C SER A 60 17.95 -24.68 1.81
N ILE A 61 17.13 -25.73 1.72
CA ILE A 61 17.54 -27.11 2.02
C ILE A 61 18.46 -27.62 0.91
N SER A 62 18.08 -27.42 -0.35
CA SER A 62 18.86 -27.90 -1.51
C SER A 62 20.23 -27.25 -1.63
N SER A 63 20.37 -26.00 -1.18
CA SER A 63 21.66 -25.29 -1.16
C SER A 63 22.52 -25.63 0.06
N GLY A 64 22.04 -26.46 0.98
CA GLY A 64 22.75 -26.85 2.20
C GLY A 64 22.86 -25.74 3.25
N VAL A 65 22.13 -24.63 3.08
CA VAL A 65 22.10 -23.50 4.02
C VAL A 65 21.36 -23.89 5.30
N VAL A 66 20.26 -24.62 5.15
CA VAL A 66 19.51 -25.18 6.28
C VAL A 66 19.84 -26.66 6.39
N LYS A 67 20.56 -27.03 7.46
CA LYS A 67 20.88 -28.43 7.78
C LYS A 67 19.92 -29.03 8.81
N GLU A 68 19.39 -28.19 9.70
CA GLU A 68 18.43 -28.61 10.71
C GLU A 68 17.01 -28.50 10.15
N LEU A 69 16.33 -29.64 10.05
CA LEU A 69 14.95 -29.70 9.63
C LEU A 69 14.05 -29.70 10.88
N GLN A 70 13.31 -28.62 11.07
CA GLN A 70 12.16 -28.59 11.99
C GLN A 70 10.86 -28.60 11.18
N TRP A 71 9.90 -29.42 11.61
CA TRP A 71 8.51 -29.50 11.14
C TRP A 71 8.30 -29.42 9.61
N ASN A 72 8.11 -30.58 8.98
CA ASN A 72 7.74 -30.71 7.56
C ASN A 72 8.66 -29.91 6.61
N GLY A 73 9.98 -30.02 6.81
CA GLY A 73 10.94 -29.42 5.87
C GLY A 73 11.18 -27.92 6.07
N ASN A 74 11.13 -27.42 7.30
CA ASN A 74 11.40 -26.02 7.66
C ASN A 74 10.41 -24.97 7.10
N ALA A 75 9.40 -25.37 6.32
CA ALA A 75 8.41 -24.46 5.72
C ALA A 75 7.67 -23.61 6.76
N LEU A 76 7.51 -24.15 7.97
CA LEU A 76 6.83 -23.50 9.08
C LEU A 76 7.65 -22.33 9.65
N ALA A 77 8.97 -22.46 9.72
CA ALA A 77 9.86 -21.36 10.11
C ALA A 77 9.78 -20.20 9.13
N TRP A 78 9.69 -20.49 7.82
CA TRP A 78 9.52 -19.48 6.78
C TRP A 78 8.17 -18.76 6.84
N MET A 79 7.15 -19.33 7.50
CA MET A 79 5.88 -18.61 7.76
C MET A 79 6.02 -17.50 8.78
N HIS A 80 7.13 -17.43 9.55
CA HIS A 80 7.38 -16.31 10.46
C HIS A 80 7.37 -14.97 9.73
N LEU A 81 7.77 -14.96 8.47
CA LEU A 81 7.70 -13.79 7.59
C LEU A 81 6.28 -13.30 7.39
N TYR A 82 5.31 -14.22 7.32
CA TYR A 82 3.91 -13.83 7.23
C TYR A 82 3.50 -13.01 8.45
N ALA A 83 3.80 -13.51 9.64
CA ALA A 83 3.50 -12.84 10.90
C ALA A 83 4.28 -11.53 11.08
N GLY A 84 5.58 -11.57 10.78
CA GLY A 84 6.53 -10.49 11.04
C GLY A 84 6.63 -9.42 9.95
N ALA A 85 6.04 -9.64 8.78
CA ALA A 85 6.15 -8.67 7.67
C ALA A 85 4.90 -8.53 6.78
N PHE A 86 3.98 -9.50 6.72
CA PHE A 86 2.86 -9.44 5.75
C PHE A 86 1.48 -9.27 6.36
N ALA A 87 1.18 -9.92 7.48
CA ALA A 87 -0.17 -10.02 8.03
C ALA A 87 -0.76 -8.64 8.35
N VAL A 88 -0.02 -7.80 9.09
CA VAL A 88 -0.48 -6.47 9.49
C VAL A 88 -0.55 -5.51 8.29
N PRO A 89 0.48 -5.37 7.43
CA PRO A 89 0.40 -4.53 6.22
C PRO A 89 -0.75 -4.89 5.30
N LEU A 90 -0.93 -6.19 5.00
CA LEU A 90 -2.00 -6.67 4.12
C LEU A 90 -3.37 -6.43 4.74
N GLY A 91 -3.53 -6.67 6.04
CA GLY A 91 -4.77 -6.38 6.75
C GLY A 91 -5.12 -4.90 6.69
N LEU A 92 -4.19 -4.01 7.06
CA LEU A 92 -4.38 -2.56 7.01
C LEU A 92 -4.75 -2.07 5.61
N LEU A 93 -4.04 -2.55 4.59
CA LEU A 93 -4.32 -2.22 3.19
C LEU A 93 -5.70 -2.72 2.76
N THR A 94 -6.07 -3.95 3.13
CA THR A 94 -7.37 -4.55 2.78
C THR A 94 -8.52 -3.75 3.39
N GLY A 95 -8.37 -3.35 4.66
CA GLY A 95 -9.31 -2.45 5.34
C GLY A 95 -9.42 -1.09 4.67
N ALA A 96 -8.28 -0.42 4.44
CA ALA A 96 -8.25 0.90 3.80
C ALA A 96 -8.88 0.87 2.40
N MET A 97 -8.57 -0.15 1.60
CA MET A 97 -9.13 -0.36 0.26
C MET A 97 -10.64 -0.62 0.30
N ALA A 98 -11.14 -1.34 1.30
CA ALA A 98 -12.58 -1.56 1.48
C ALA A 98 -13.32 -0.24 1.72
N GLN A 99 -12.77 0.68 2.53
CA GLN A 99 -13.38 2.01 2.72
C GLN A 99 -13.17 2.92 1.52
N TRP A 100 -12.01 2.87 0.86
CA TRP A 100 -11.74 3.65 -0.35
C TRP A 100 -12.72 3.34 -1.47
N ARG A 101 -13.00 2.05 -1.70
CA ARG A 101 -14.05 1.61 -2.62
C ARG A 101 -15.38 2.28 -2.30
N GLU A 102 -15.76 2.26 -1.04
CA GLU A 102 -17.08 2.74 -0.62
C GLU A 102 -17.19 4.25 -0.73
N GLN A 103 -16.12 4.99 -0.45
CA GLN A 103 -16.09 6.42 -0.71
C GLN A 103 -16.20 6.73 -2.21
N ARG A 104 -15.45 6.01 -3.06
CA ARG A 104 -15.43 6.23 -4.52
C ARG A 104 -16.80 5.95 -5.16
N TRP A 105 -17.52 4.97 -4.65
CA TRP A 105 -18.81 4.53 -5.19
C TRP A 105 -20.01 5.04 -4.38
N ARG A 106 -19.84 6.10 -3.56
CA ARG A 106 -20.89 6.72 -2.72
C ARG A 106 -21.69 5.68 -1.91
N GLN A 107 -20.96 4.76 -1.26
CA GLN A 107 -21.46 3.62 -0.47
C GLN A 107 -22.41 2.68 -1.25
N GLY A 108 -22.28 2.63 -2.59
CA GLY A 108 -23.15 1.80 -3.44
C GLY A 108 -24.64 2.14 -3.32
N GLY A 109 -24.96 3.41 -3.03
CA GLY A 109 -26.33 3.88 -2.84
C GLY A 109 -26.92 3.63 -1.45
N THR A 110 -26.21 2.91 -0.56
CA THR A 110 -26.69 2.67 0.82
C THR A 110 -26.74 3.94 1.67
N ALA A 111 -25.97 4.96 1.30
CA ALA A 111 -26.05 6.30 1.92
C ALA A 111 -27.42 6.98 1.74
N TRP A 112 -28.20 6.57 0.74
CA TRP A 112 -29.53 7.11 0.43
C TRP A 112 -30.67 6.20 0.93
N ARG A 113 -30.35 5.03 1.48
CA ARG A 113 -31.34 4.08 2.03
C ARG A 113 -31.45 4.29 3.53
N ALA A 114 -32.65 4.06 4.08
CA ALA A 114 -32.92 4.11 5.52
C ALA A 114 -32.30 2.90 6.26
N VAL A 115 -30.97 2.77 6.23
CA VAL A 115 -30.21 1.73 6.92
C VAL A 115 -29.21 2.39 7.85
N ASP A 116 -29.15 1.92 9.09
CA ASP A 116 -28.18 2.38 10.08
C ASP A 116 -26.73 2.17 9.56
N PRO A 117 -25.94 3.25 9.42
CA PRO A 117 -24.55 3.17 8.97
C PRO A 117 -23.69 2.20 9.79
N ARG A 118 -23.94 2.06 11.10
CA ARG A 118 -23.19 1.15 11.97
C ARG A 118 -23.36 -0.31 11.54
N ARG A 119 -24.56 -0.69 11.11
CA ARG A 119 -24.85 -2.06 10.63
C ARG A 119 -24.17 -2.34 9.30
N VAL A 120 -24.08 -1.35 8.41
CA VAL A 120 -23.35 -1.48 7.13
C VAL A 120 -21.87 -1.71 7.38
N VAL A 121 -21.27 -0.95 8.31
CA VAL A 121 -19.87 -1.13 8.70
C VAL A 121 -19.64 -2.47 9.38
N THR A 122 -20.55 -2.90 10.26
CA THR A 122 -20.48 -4.20 10.91
C THR A 122 -20.51 -5.33 9.89
N ALA A 123 -21.43 -5.28 8.92
CA ALA A 123 -21.49 -6.26 7.83
C ALA A 123 -20.17 -6.31 7.02
N ARG A 124 -19.52 -5.16 6.81
CA ARG A 124 -18.22 -5.07 6.14
C ARG A 124 -17.08 -5.68 6.96
N ILE A 125 -17.06 -5.45 8.27
CA ILE A 125 -16.09 -6.08 9.18
C ILE A 125 -16.26 -7.61 9.15
N VAL A 126 -17.49 -8.12 9.15
CA VAL A 126 -17.77 -9.55 9.02
C VAL A 126 -17.20 -10.12 7.71
N VAL A 127 -17.43 -9.45 6.58
CA VAL A 127 -16.88 -9.89 5.28
C VAL A 127 -15.35 -9.83 5.26
N LEU A 128 -14.74 -8.80 5.85
CA LEU A 128 -13.29 -8.70 5.98
C LEU A 128 -12.72 -9.82 6.86
N SER A 129 -13.39 -10.14 7.96
CA SER A 129 -13.01 -11.26 8.83
C SER A 129 -13.14 -12.62 8.13
N LEU A 130 -14.18 -12.84 7.33
CA LEU A 130 -14.31 -14.03 6.48
C LEU A 130 -13.20 -14.13 5.44
N SER A 131 -12.83 -13.01 4.82
CA SER A 131 -11.70 -12.99 3.89
C SER A 131 -10.36 -13.27 4.60
N ALA A 132 -10.18 -12.75 5.81
CA ALA A 132 -9.00 -13.01 6.64
C ALA A 132 -8.92 -14.49 7.03
N LEU A 133 -10.04 -15.13 7.35
CA LEU A 133 -10.11 -16.56 7.63
C LEU A 133 -9.72 -17.39 6.40
N ALA A 134 -10.25 -17.03 5.23
CA ALA A 134 -9.89 -17.68 3.97
C ALA A 134 -8.39 -17.51 3.63
N CYS A 135 -7.79 -16.38 3.98
CA CYS A 135 -6.34 -16.20 3.91
C CYS A 135 -5.56 -17.19 4.79
N GLN A 136 -6.04 -17.49 6.00
CA GLN A 136 -5.36 -18.46 6.86
C GLN A 136 -5.44 -19.88 6.30
N VAL A 137 -6.57 -20.24 5.70
CA VAL A 137 -6.71 -21.51 4.97
C VAL A 137 -5.75 -21.55 3.79
N ALA A 138 -5.68 -20.46 3.01
CA ALA A 138 -4.76 -20.33 1.88
C ALA A 138 -3.28 -20.34 2.29
N LEU A 139 -2.95 -19.99 3.54
CA LEU A 139 -1.60 -20.03 4.09
C LEU A 139 -1.21 -21.45 4.54
N VAL A 140 -2.09 -22.12 5.32
CA VAL A 140 -1.76 -23.39 5.96
C VAL A 140 -2.01 -24.60 5.05
N ALA A 141 -3.12 -24.61 4.30
CA ALA A 141 -3.52 -25.78 3.53
C ALA A 141 -2.47 -26.19 2.46
N PRO A 142 -1.85 -25.26 1.69
CA PRO A 142 -0.81 -25.65 0.74
C PRO A 142 0.45 -26.21 1.40
N VAL A 143 0.82 -25.72 2.58
CA VAL A 143 2.00 -26.23 3.30
C VAL A 143 1.75 -27.62 3.85
N VAL A 144 0.58 -27.87 4.44
CA VAL A 144 0.20 -29.23 4.88
C VAL A 144 0.06 -30.15 3.67
N GLY A 145 -0.53 -29.70 2.56
CA GLY A 145 -0.63 -30.47 1.33
C GLY A 145 0.75 -30.86 0.77
N HIS A 146 1.67 -29.90 0.66
CA HIS A 146 3.05 -30.15 0.24
C HIS A 146 3.76 -31.14 1.19
N ALA A 147 3.59 -30.98 2.49
CA ALA A 147 4.16 -31.86 3.49
C ALA A 147 3.69 -33.31 3.36
N LEU A 148 2.39 -33.52 3.07
CA LEU A 148 1.81 -34.83 2.83
C LEU A 148 2.35 -35.46 1.53
N ILE A 149 2.50 -34.66 0.46
CA ILE A 149 3.05 -35.12 -0.84
C ILE A 149 4.50 -35.58 -0.68
N VAL A 150 5.31 -34.85 0.08
CA VAL A 150 6.73 -35.18 0.34
C VAL A 150 6.90 -36.33 1.35
N GLY A 151 5.81 -36.82 1.93
CA GLY A 151 5.84 -37.94 2.90
C GLY A 151 6.27 -37.53 4.32
N SER A 152 6.34 -36.21 4.61
CA SER A 152 6.67 -35.70 5.96
C SER A 152 5.51 -35.79 6.96
N GLY A 153 4.32 -36.18 6.50
CA GLY A 153 3.14 -36.36 7.32
C GLY A 153 2.41 -35.06 7.66
N TRP A 154 1.54 -35.11 8.67
CA TRP A 154 0.66 -34.00 9.04
C TRP A 154 1.37 -32.88 9.83
N GLY A 155 2.60 -33.10 10.30
CA GLY A 155 3.29 -32.17 11.19
C GLY A 155 2.54 -31.86 12.50
N PRO A 156 2.90 -30.80 13.23
CA PRO A 156 2.23 -30.43 14.48
C PRO A 156 0.88 -29.72 14.21
N TRP A 157 -0.17 -30.48 13.86
CA TRP A 157 -1.50 -29.96 13.50
C TRP A 157 -2.09 -28.95 14.48
N ASN A 158 -1.93 -29.19 15.78
CA ASN A 158 -2.41 -28.26 16.81
C ASN A 158 -1.75 -26.87 16.68
N ARG A 159 -0.44 -26.82 16.38
CA ARG A 159 0.28 -25.54 16.20
C ARG A 159 -0.16 -24.82 14.94
N TYR A 160 -0.45 -25.54 13.85
CA TYR A 160 -1.00 -24.94 12.63
C TYR A 160 -2.35 -24.28 12.88
N LEU A 161 -3.25 -24.95 13.60
CA LEU A 161 -4.57 -24.40 13.94
C LEU A 161 -4.47 -23.19 14.87
N LEU A 162 -3.64 -23.27 15.91
CA LEU A 162 -3.41 -22.15 16.84
C LEU A 162 -2.78 -20.95 16.11
N PHE A 163 -1.83 -21.19 15.23
CA PHE A 163 -1.21 -20.14 14.43
C PHE A 163 -2.22 -19.49 13.47
N ALA A 164 -3.00 -20.30 12.74
CA ALA A 164 -4.04 -19.82 11.83
C ALA A 164 -5.11 -19.00 12.56
N THR A 165 -5.63 -19.51 13.68
CA THR A 165 -6.65 -18.80 14.47
C THR A 165 -6.10 -17.49 15.03
N TYR A 166 -4.86 -17.47 15.51
CA TYR A 166 -4.21 -16.26 15.97
C TYR A 166 -4.03 -15.23 14.85
N MET A 167 -3.53 -15.65 13.69
CA MET A 167 -3.35 -14.78 12.54
C MET A 167 -4.67 -14.28 11.95
N TRP A 168 -5.73 -15.07 12.02
CA TRP A 168 -7.08 -14.62 11.66
C TRP A 168 -7.52 -13.43 12.52
N ILE A 169 -7.28 -13.48 13.83
CA ILE A 169 -7.55 -12.37 14.75
C ILE A 169 -6.71 -11.16 14.34
N VAL A 170 -5.39 -11.31 14.22
CA VAL A 170 -4.46 -10.22 13.84
C VAL A 170 -4.89 -9.53 12.54
N VAL A 171 -5.15 -10.29 11.47
CA VAL A 171 -5.52 -9.75 10.15
C VAL A 171 -6.89 -9.08 10.20
N THR A 172 -7.85 -9.64 10.94
CA THR A 172 -9.18 -9.02 11.14
C THR A 172 -9.04 -7.66 11.85
N GLY A 173 -8.24 -7.59 12.92
CA GLY A 173 -7.93 -6.35 13.63
C GLY A 173 -7.25 -5.33 12.74
N ALA A 174 -6.23 -5.75 11.99
CA ALA A 174 -5.54 -4.89 11.02
C ALA A 174 -6.51 -4.37 9.94
N CYS A 175 -7.44 -5.19 9.45
CA CYS A 175 -8.49 -4.70 8.53
C CYS A 175 -9.36 -3.62 9.19
N ALA A 176 -9.76 -3.79 10.44
CA ALA A 176 -10.56 -2.80 11.16
C ALA A 176 -9.79 -1.47 11.37
N TRP A 177 -8.53 -1.54 11.79
CA TRP A 177 -7.64 -0.38 11.92
C TRP A 177 -7.39 0.31 10.59
N GLY A 178 -7.22 -0.44 9.50
CA GLY A 178 -7.06 0.12 8.15
C GLY A 178 -8.29 0.90 7.70
N MET A 179 -9.48 0.42 8.04
CA MET A 179 -10.73 1.16 7.80
C MET A 179 -10.81 2.45 8.61
N ALA A 180 -10.44 2.40 9.89
CA ALA A 180 -10.42 3.58 10.76
C ALA A 180 -9.41 4.62 10.26
N ALA A 181 -8.19 4.19 9.92
CA ALA A 181 -7.15 5.04 9.37
C ALA A 181 -7.58 5.73 8.07
N PHE A 182 -8.25 5.00 7.18
CA PHE A 182 -8.79 5.58 5.94
C PHE A 182 -9.83 6.66 6.19
N ARG A 183 -10.61 6.59 7.27
CA ARG A 183 -11.59 7.66 7.57
C ARG A 183 -10.95 8.95 8.04
N VAL A 184 -9.79 8.86 8.69
CA VAL A 184 -9.02 10.00 9.14
C VAL A 184 -8.20 10.59 7.99
N ALA A 185 -7.41 9.76 7.30
CA ALA A 185 -6.44 10.20 6.30
C ALA A 185 -6.90 10.05 4.83
N ARG A 186 -8.10 9.51 4.59
CA ARG A 186 -8.69 9.31 3.25
C ARG A 186 -7.73 8.56 2.32
N ALA A 187 -7.62 9.00 1.06
CA ALA A 187 -6.82 8.36 0.02
C ALA A 187 -5.34 8.17 0.41
N VAL A 188 -4.80 9.02 1.30
CA VAL A 188 -3.41 8.90 1.79
C VAL A 188 -3.20 7.59 2.55
N ALA A 189 -4.22 7.10 3.27
CA ALA A 189 -4.14 5.86 4.03
C ALA A 189 -3.88 4.62 3.16
N VAL A 190 -4.30 4.60 1.90
CA VAL A 190 -4.07 3.46 0.99
C VAL A 190 -2.57 3.22 0.77
N GLY A 191 -1.75 4.29 0.80
CA GLY A 191 -0.30 4.18 0.72
C GLY A 191 0.39 4.08 2.08
N VAL A 192 -0.02 4.91 3.05
CA VAL A 192 0.67 5.03 4.35
C VAL A 192 0.39 3.84 5.28
N ALA A 193 -0.83 3.30 5.28
CA ALA A 193 -1.22 2.24 6.20
C ALA A 193 -0.37 0.95 6.06
N PRO A 194 -0.08 0.40 4.87
CA PRO A 194 0.78 -0.77 4.76
C PRO A 194 2.22 -0.50 5.23
N VAL A 195 2.75 0.72 5.04
CA VAL A 195 4.09 1.10 5.52
C VAL A 195 4.14 1.13 7.05
N LEU A 196 3.15 1.77 7.68
CA LEU A 196 3.03 1.77 9.13
C LEU A 196 2.82 0.35 9.69
N GLY A 197 2.05 -0.48 8.99
CA GLY A 197 1.90 -1.89 9.33
C GLY A 197 3.22 -2.65 9.28
N PHE A 198 4.08 -2.33 8.32
CA PHE A 198 5.36 -3.02 8.16
C PHE A 198 6.30 -2.62 9.28
N MET A 199 6.38 -1.31 9.58
CA MET A 199 7.12 -0.82 10.74
C MET A 199 6.60 -1.43 12.04
N TRP A 200 5.27 -1.51 12.22
CA TRP A 200 4.65 -2.14 13.38
C TRP A 200 5.10 -3.59 13.54
N SER A 201 5.06 -4.38 12.47
CA SER A 201 5.48 -5.78 12.51
C SER A 201 6.99 -5.92 12.73
N ALA A 202 7.83 -5.09 12.10
CA ALA A 202 9.28 -5.13 12.26
C ALA A 202 9.71 -4.80 13.71
N VAL A 203 9.16 -3.73 14.28
CA VAL A 203 9.38 -3.38 15.70
C VAL A 203 8.80 -4.45 16.62
N GLY A 204 7.64 -5.00 16.26
CA GLY A 204 7.00 -6.12 16.95
C GLY A 204 7.92 -7.33 17.09
N VAL A 205 8.53 -7.76 15.98
CA VAL A 205 9.44 -8.91 15.93
C VAL A 205 10.72 -8.65 16.73
N GLY A 206 11.34 -7.47 16.57
CA GLY A 206 12.57 -7.13 17.31
C GLY A 206 12.37 -7.05 18.81
N GLN A 207 11.18 -6.64 19.26
CA GLN A 207 10.84 -6.49 20.68
C GLN A 207 10.06 -7.68 21.23
N ALA A 208 9.81 -8.72 20.43
CA ALA A 208 8.92 -9.83 20.77
C ALA A 208 9.42 -10.66 21.95
N GLU A 209 10.74 -10.80 22.12
CA GLU A 209 11.36 -11.65 23.14
C GLU A 209 11.64 -10.92 24.47
N ARG A 210 11.43 -9.60 24.54
CA ARG A 210 11.69 -8.83 25.76
C ARG A 210 10.81 -9.25 26.93
N SER A 211 11.24 -8.99 28.16
CA SER A 211 10.46 -9.27 29.37
C SER A 211 9.26 -8.33 29.56
N ASP A 212 9.38 -7.08 29.11
CA ASP A 212 8.37 -6.01 29.15
C ASP A 212 7.38 -6.03 27.96
N TRP A 213 7.34 -7.13 27.19
CA TRP A 213 6.55 -7.26 25.96
C TRP A 213 5.05 -6.96 26.12
N TRP A 214 4.48 -7.21 27.29
CA TRP A 214 3.06 -7.00 27.57
C TRP A 214 2.69 -5.50 27.57
N MET A 215 3.64 -4.59 27.81
CA MET A 215 3.44 -3.13 27.70
C MET A 215 3.48 -2.62 26.27
N LEU A 216 3.99 -3.43 25.33
CA LEU A 216 4.33 -3.00 23.98
C LEU A 216 3.34 -3.58 22.96
N PRO A 217 2.34 -2.81 22.47
CA PRO A 217 1.27 -3.33 21.63
C PRO A 217 1.74 -4.02 20.34
N TRP A 218 2.87 -3.57 19.77
CA TRP A 218 3.47 -4.18 18.59
C TRP A 218 4.01 -5.59 18.84
N ALA A 219 4.53 -5.85 20.04
CA ALA A 219 5.07 -7.15 20.41
C ALA A 219 3.97 -8.21 20.53
N TRP A 220 2.74 -7.81 20.86
CA TRP A 220 1.60 -8.74 21.02
C TRP A 220 1.38 -9.54 19.74
N THR A 221 1.37 -8.88 18.58
CA THR A 221 1.15 -9.54 17.29
C THR A 221 2.27 -10.50 16.86
N ALA A 222 3.51 -10.29 17.34
CA ALA A 222 4.69 -11.04 16.89
C ALA A 222 5.14 -12.14 17.85
N ARG A 223 4.86 -12.02 19.16
CA ARG A 223 5.36 -12.96 20.18
C ARG A 223 4.69 -14.33 20.16
N VAL A 224 3.36 -14.38 20.06
CA VAL A 224 2.58 -15.64 20.08
C VAL A 224 2.99 -16.59 18.94
N PRO A 225 3.28 -16.11 17.71
CA PRO A 225 3.80 -16.94 16.63
C PRO A 225 5.14 -17.62 16.92
N LEU A 226 6.05 -17.04 17.72
CA LEU A 226 7.40 -17.58 17.91
C LEU A 226 7.43 -19.07 18.36
N PRO A 227 6.82 -19.46 19.50
CA PRO A 227 6.77 -20.87 19.91
C PRO A 227 5.89 -21.75 19.02
N LEU A 228 4.91 -21.16 18.33
CA LEU A 228 4.04 -21.89 17.40
C LEU A 228 4.77 -22.21 16.09
N LEU A 229 5.71 -21.35 15.69
CA LEU A 229 6.47 -21.43 14.46
C LEU A 229 7.87 -22.05 14.64
N GLY A 230 8.33 -22.19 15.88
CA GLY A 230 9.61 -22.82 16.18
C GLY A 230 10.79 -21.92 15.85
N VAL A 231 10.59 -20.60 15.90
CA VAL A 231 11.63 -19.62 15.58
C VAL A 231 11.75 -18.54 16.63
N HIS A 232 12.96 -17.98 16.72
CA HIS A 232 13.26 -16.71 17.37
C HIS A 232 12.77 -15.52 16.54
N GLY A 233 12.72 -14.33 17.15
CA GLY A 233 12.36 -13.09 16.45
C GLY A 233 13.30 -12.77 15.28
N ASN A 234 14.58 -13.15 15.38
CA ASN A 234 15.53 -13.05 14.27
C ASN A 234 15.32 -14.11 13.16
N SER A 235 14.24 -14.91 13.23
CA SER A 235 13.93 -16.01 12.30
C SER A 235 14.91 -17.20 12.33
N VAL A 236 15.76 -17.31 13.35
CA VAL A 236 16.57 -18.51 13.61
C VAL A 236 15.70 -19.57 14.27
N LEU A 237 15.93 -20.84 13.92
CA LEU A 237 15.22 -21.98 14.53
C LEU A 237 15.46 -22.06 16.04
N LEU A 238 14.43 -22.40 16.80
CA LEU A 238 14.53 -22.57 18.25
C LEU A 238 15.32 -23.84 18.58
N GLU A 239 16.29 -23.73 19.49
CA GLU A 239 16.95 -24.91 20.04
C GLU A 239 15.99 -25.71 20.94
N LYS A 240 16.21 -27.02 21.10
CA LYS A 240 15.31 -27.91 21.86
C LYS A 240 15.09 -27.48 23.33
N GLY A 241 16.04 -26.76 23.93
CA GLY A 241 15.98 -26.26 25.31
C GLY A 241 15.63 -24.77 25.45
N SER A 242 15.30 -24.09 24.35
CA SER A 242 15.07 -22.63 24.36
C SER A 242 13.88 -22.25 25.26
N PRO A 243 14.00 -21.20 26.11
CA PRO A 243 12.90 -20.76 26.97
C PRO A 243 11.70 -20.24 26.18
N VAL A 244 11.88 -19.90 24.91
CA VAL A 244 10.81 -19.43 24.01
C VAL A 244 9.70 -20.46 23.86
N TRP A 245 10.03 -21.76 23.90
CA TRP A 245 9.01 -22.83 23.85
C TRP A 245 7.97 -22.73 24.97
N GLY A 246 8.37 -22.18 26.12
CA GLY A 246 7.53 -22.02 27.31
C GLY A 246 6.74 -20.71 27.36
N TYR A 247 6.76 -19.88 26.31
CA TYR A 247 6.06 -18.60 26.33
C TYR A 247 4.54 -18.77 26.47
N PRO A 248 3.89 -18.02 27.40
CA PRO A 248 2.46 -18.13 27.61
C PRO A 248 1.71 -17.54 26.41
N LEU A 249 0.89 -18.37 25.74
CA LEU A 249 0.13 -17.95 24.57
C LEU A 249 -1.09 -17.10 24.95
N LEU A 250 -1.77 -17.47 26.04
CA LEU A 250 -3.07 -16.90 26.41
C LEU A 250 -3.06 -15.37 26.59
N PRO A 251 -2.08 -14.74 27.29
CA PRO A 251 -2.09 -13.29 27.45
C PRO A 251 -1.91 -12.57 26.10
N GLY A 252 -1.11 -13.12 25.18
CA GLY A 252 -0.96 -12.59 23.83
C GLY A 252 -2.25 -12.70 23.01
N PHE A 253 -2.97 -13.82 23.10
CA PHE A 253 -4.30 -13.96 22.49
C PHE A 253 -5.28 -12.89 23.01
N LEU A 254 -5.36 -12.70 24.33
CA LEU A 254 -6.26 -11.73 24.95
C LEU A 254 -5.94 -10.29 24.57
N LEU A 255 -4.66 -9.89 24.66
CA LEU A 255 -4.21 -8.54 24.33
C LEU A 255 -4.45 -8.21 22.85
N THR A 256 -4.10 -9.12 21.94
CA THR A 256 -4.36 -8.95 20.51
C THR A 256 -5.85 -8.92 20.21
N THR A 257 -6.65 -9.77 20.87
CA THR A 257 -8.12 -9.75 20.71
C THR A 257 -8.70 -8.42 21.20
N GLY A 258 -8.26 -7.91 22.35
CA GLY A 258 -8.60 -6.56 22.83
C GLY A 258 -8.27 -5.47 21.81
N LEU A 259 -7.05 -5.49 21.26
CA LEU A 259 -6.63 -4.54 20.22
C LEU A 259 -7.49 -4.62 18.95
N THR A 260 -7.94 -5.82 18.58
CA THR A 260 -8.83 -6.00 17.42
C THR A 260 -10.24 -5.48 17.69
N LEU A 261 -10.78 -5.73 18.90
CA LEU A 261 -12.07 -5.20 19.34
C LEU A 261 -12.05 -3.66 19.40
N ILE A 262 -10.95 -3.05 19.84
CA ILE A 262 -10.77 -1.59 19.80
C ILE A 262 -10.81 -1.09 18.35
N GLY A 263 -10.08 -1.72 17.44
CA GLY A 263 -10.10 -1.36 16.02
C GLY A 263 -11.49 -1.49 15.39
N VAL A 264 -12.20 -2.57 15.71
CA VAL A 264 -13.60 -2.81 15.29
C VAL A 264 -14.53 -1.74 15.86
N GLY A 265 -14.42 -1.44 17.16
CA GLY A 265 -15.20 -0.41 17.83
C GLY A 265 -14.97 0.97 17.20
N LEU A 266 -13.72 1.36 16.99
CA LEU A 266 -13.35 2.61 16.34
C LEU A 266 -13.89 2.67 14.90
N ALA A 267 -13.79 1.58 14.13
CA ALA A 267 -14.35 1.50 12.80
C ALA A 267 -15.89 1.59 12.80
N VAL A 268 -16.60 1.00 13.76
CA VAL A 268 -18.07 1.10 13.83
C VAL A 268 -18.53 2.49 14.30
N LEU A 269 -17.90 3.03 15.34
CA LEU A 269 -18.24 4.32 15.96
C LEU A 269 -17.96 5.49 15.02
N SER A 270 -16.82 5.47 14.31
CA SER A 270 -16.50 6.47 13.27
C SER A 270 -17.43 6.39 12.05
N GLY A 271 -18.32 5.39 11.98
CA GLY A 271 -19.31 5.22 10.93
C GLY A 271 -20.65 5.84 11.26
N ALA A 272 -20.85 6.34 12.48
CA ALA A 272 -22.07 7.03 12.86
C ALA A 272 -22.19 8.36 12.10
N PRO A 273 -23.41 8.80 11.74
CA PRO A 273 -23.63 10.13 11.18
C PRO A 273 -23.51 11.17 12.31
N GLY A 274 -22.27 11.41 12.76
CA GLY A 274 -21.91 12.57 13.54
C GLY A 274 -21.48 13.66 12.56
N GLY A 275 -22.24 14.76 12.52
CA GLY A 275 -22.10 15.82 11.55
C GLY A 275 -20.65 16.24 11.28
N ALA A 276 -20.33 16.39 10.00
CA ALA A 276 -19.14 17.05 9.48
C ALA A 276 -19.14 18.57 9.79
N GLY A 277 -19.49 18.94 11.04
CA GLY A 277 -19.60 20.29 11.54
C GLY A 277 -18.69 20.60 12.72
N SER A 278 -18.13 19.61 13.43
CA SER A 278 -17.25 19.90 14.59
C SER A 278 -15.80 20.18 14.22
N SER A 279 -15.29 19.62 13.11
CA SER A 279 -13.92 19.88 12.66
C SER A 279 -13.79 21.20 11.89
N THR A 280 -14.88 21.68 11.28
CA THR A 280 -14.93 22.99 10.61
C THR A 280 -15.26 24.12 11.59
N SER A 281 -15.93 23.85 12.71
CA SER A 281 -16.22 24.86 13.74
C SER A 281 -14.99 25.24 14.56
N SER A 282 -14.04 24.33 14.80
CA SER A 282 -12.81 24.67 15.53
C SER A 282 -11.85 25.50 14.69
N VAL A 283 -11.72 25.22 13.39
CA VAL A 283 -10.86 26.00 12.48
C VAL A 283 -11.44 27.40 12.23
N SER A 284 -12.78 27.52 12.12
CA SER A 284 -13.46 28.81 11.95
C SER A 284 -13.66 29.63 13.23
N ARG A 285 -13.48 29.02 14.42
CA ARG A 285 -13.34 29.75 15.70
C ARG A 285 -11.90 30.22 15.92
N LEU A 286 -10.91 29.43 15.53
CA LEU A 286 -9.50 29.83 15.60
C LEU A 286 -9.18 30.99 14.64
N SER A 287 -9.78 31.01 13.44
CA SER A 287 -9.65 32.15 12.51
C SER A 287 -10.37 33.42 12.98
N ARG A 288 -11.23 33.33 14.00
CA ARG A 288 -11.97 34.45 14.59
C ARG A 288 -11.31 35.04 15.84
N LEU A 289 -10.20 34.45 16.29
CA LEU A 289 -9.45 34.88 17.47
C LEU A 289 -8.11 35.57 17.13
N LEU A 290 -7.83 35.80 15.83
CA LEU A 290 -6.68 36.59 15.40
C LEU A 290 -7.12 38.05 15.19
N PRO A 291 -6.56 39.02 15.95
CA PRO A 291 -6.80 40.45 15.73
C PRO A 291 -6.13 40.92 14.44
N GLY A 292 -6.80 41.82 13.72
CA GLY A 292 -6.43 42.26 12.37
C GLY A 292 -5.25 43.21 12.27
N GLY A 293 -4.70 43.28 11.06
CA GLY A 293 -3.94 44.41 10.54
C GLY A 293 -4.66 44.96 9.29
N ARG A 294 -4.97 46.25 9.34
CA ARG A 294 -5.85 47.01 8.45
C ARG A 294 -5.01 47.90 7.53
N ALA A 295 -5.33 47.95 6.25
CA ALA A 295 -5.18 49.10 5.33
C ALA A 295 -5.60 48.60 3.93
N ALA A 296 -6.26 49.32 3.03
CA ALA A 296 -7.18 50.47 2.99
C ALA A 296 -7.62 50.55 1.50
N ASP A 297 -8.77 51.19 1.25
CA ASP A 297 -9.49 51.50 -0.01
C ASP A 297 -10.81 50.70 -0.13
N GLU A 298 -11.97 51.24 0.28
CA GLU A 298 -12.77 52.33 -0.37
C GLU A 298 -13.00 52.02 -1.87
N ASP A 299 -14.20 51.98 -2.45
CA ASP A 299 -15.57 52.39 -2.12
C ASP A 299 -16.42 51.76 -3.27
N GLN A 300 -17.56 51.10 -3.13
CA GLN A 300 -18.89 51.66 -2.94
C GLN A 300 -19.89 50.49 -2.89
N SER A 301 -20.86 50.58 -1.98
CA SER A 301 -22.05 49.74 -1.92
C SER A 301 -23.27 50.60 -2.16
N GLU A 302 -24.09 50.28 -3.16
CA GLU A 302 -25.50 50.69 -3.24
C GLU A 302 -26.31 49.47 -3.71
N THR A 303 -26.91 48.76 -2.75
CA THR A 303 -28.30 48.89 -2.28
C THR A 303 -29.31 48.08 -3.10
N VAL A 304 -29.93 47.17 -2.36
CA VAL A 304 -31.03 46.30 -2.70
C VAL A 304 -32.29 47.13 -2.95
N SER A 305 -33.02 46.85 -4.03
CA SER A 305 -34.47 47.07 -4.06
C SER A 305 -35.17 45.95 -4.85
N VAL A 306 -35.97 45.19 -4.10
CA VAL A 306 -36.99 44.28 -4.61
C VAL A 306 -38.22 45.13 -4.86
N GLN A 307 -38.69 45.19 -6.12
CA GLN A 307 -40.06 45.59 -6.40
C GLN A 307 -40.59 44.86 -7.63
N SER A 308 -41.63 44.07 -7.38
CA SER A 308 -42.49 43.42 -8.36
C SER A 308 -43.57 44.40 -8.80
N SER A 309 -43.84 44.50 -10.10
CA SER A 309 -45.19 44.76 -10.62
C SER A 309 -45.29 44.40 -12.11
N GLU A 310 -46.32 43.63 -12.44
CA GLU A 310 -46.76 43.20 -13.76
C GLU A 310 -47.20 44.38 -14.66
N HIS A 311 -46.97 44.29 -15.98
CA HIS A 311 -47.95 44.55 -17.06
C HIS A 311 -47.29 44.37 -18.45
N ALA A 312 -47.90 43.53 -19.29
CA ALA A 312 -47.65 43.41 -20.74
C ALA A 312 -48.78 44.15 -21.51
N PRO A 313 -48.87 44.18 -22.86
CA PRO A 313 -47.90 43.99 -23.95
C PRO A 313 -47.95 45.15 -25.01
N GLY A 314 -47.03 45.20 -25.98
CA GLY A 314 -47.29 45.94 -27.23
C GLY A 314 -46.12 46.49 -28.05
N SER A 315 -45.67 45.69 -29.03
CA SER A 315 -45.48 46.10 -30.44
C SER A 315 -44.16 46.79 -30.94
N TRP A 316 -43.66 46.14 -32.00
CA TRP A 316 -42.79 46.55 -33.13
C TRP A 316 -41.25 46.55 -33.03
N PRO A 317 -40.56 45.97 -34.04
CA PRO A 317 -39.15 45.63 -34.01
C PRO A 317 -38.30 46.78 -34.55
N ARG A 318 -37.36 47.29 -33.74
CA ARG A 318 -36.38 48.27 -34.19
C ARG A 318 -35.05 47.59 -34.48
N SER A 319 -34.73 47.57 -35.77
CA SER A 319 -33.45 47.21 -36.36
C SER A 319 -32.28 47.86 -35.61
N ILE A 320 -31.43 47.03 -35.01
CA ILE A 320 -30.13 47.45 -34.48
C ILE A 320 -29.06 47.01 -35.48
N PRO A 321 -28.08 47.87 -35.83
CA PRO A 321 -27.15 47.59 -36.91
C PRO A 321 -26.28 46.39 -36.58
N ASN A 322 -26.07 45.55 -37.59
CA ASN A 322 -25.14 44.44 -37.59
C ASN A 322 -23.71 44.97 -37.38
N ARG A 323 -23.33 45.17 -36.11
CA ARG A 323 -21.96 45.51 -35.72
C ARG A 323 -21.13 44.26 -35.98
N ARG A 324 -20.60 44.21 -37.20
CA ARG A 324 -19.57 43.30 -37.67
C ARG A 324 -18.52 43.19 -36.57
N ALA A 325 -18.61 42.14 -35.76
CA ALA A 325 -17.56 41.75 -34.86
C ALA A 325 -16.36 41.48 -35.76
N THR A 326 -15.37 42.37 -35.70
CA THR A 326 -14.03 42.08 -36.14
C THR A 326 -13.67 40.71 -35.59
N PRO A 327 -13.23 39.74 -36.41
CA PRO A 327 -12.72 38.49 -35.87
C PRO A 327 -11.47 38.89 -35.09
N ALA A 328 -11.64 39.09 -33.78
CA ALA A 328 -10.54 39.12 -32.84
C ALA A 328 -9.74 37.87 -33.18
N THR A 329 -8.52 38.12 -33.64
CA THR A 329 -7.52 37.17 -34.07
C THR A 329 -7.57 35.96 -33.15
N ARG A 330 -8.34 34.95 -33.57
CA ARG A 330 -8.17 33.58 -33.13
C ARG A 330 -6.81 33.25 -33.67
N MET A 331 -5.77 33.57 -32.90
CA MET A 331 -4.47 32.96 -33.06
C MET A 331 -4.77 31.47 -33.10
N ALA A 332 -4.80 30.92 -34.31
CA ALA A 332 -4.59 29.52 -34.52
C ALA A 332 -3.23 29.28 -33.91
N ARG A 333 -3.21 28.94 -32.61
CA ARG A 333 -2.01 28.55 -31.90
C ARG A 333 -1.57 27.29 -32.63
N VAL A 334 -0.71 27.49 -33.61
CA VAL A 334 -0.02 26.43 -34.36
C VAL A 334 0.45 25.44 -33.31
N PRO A 335 0.05 24.16 -33.36
CA PRO A 335 0.52 23.20 -32.38
C PRO A 335 2.02 23.09 -32.58
N GLY A 336 2.80 23.82 -31.80
CA GLY A 336 4.25 23.66 -31.75
C GLY A 336 4.59 22.19 -31.43
N PRO A 337 5.80 21.73 -31.73
CA PRO A 337 6.20 20.33 -31.53
C PRO A 337 5.93 19.93 -30.07
N ARG A 338 4.83 19.20 -29.85
CA ARG A 338 4.38 18.82 -28.50
C ARG A 338 5.27 17.70 -27.99
N SER A 339 6.36 18.07 -27.32
CA SER A 339 7.21 17.13 -26.60
C SER A 339 6.36 16.35 -25.59
N ALA A 340 6.30 15.02 -25.73
CA ALA A 340 5.63 14.15 -24.76
C ALA A 340 6.25 14.32 -23.38
N VAL A 341 7.57 14.55 -23.33
CA VAL A 341 8.32 14.73 -22.10
C VAL A 341 7.81 15.96 -21.34
N LEU A 342 7.70 17.11 -22.01
CA LEU A 342 7.16 18.32 -21.37
C LEU A 342 5.70 18.16 -20.94
N ALA A 343 4.89 17.47 -21.75
CA ALA A 343 3.50 17.19 -21.40
C ALA A 343 3.36 16.25 -20.19
N MET A 344 4.23 15.23 -20.08
CA MET A 344 4.22 14.28 -18.96
C MET A 344 4.82 14.89 -17.69
N ALA A 345 5.77 15.82 -17.82
CA ALA A 345 6.34 16.53 -16.69
C ALA A 345 5.26 17.24 -15.86
N GLY A 346 4.23 17.84 -16.47
CA GLY A 346 3.14 18.47 -15.72
C GLY A 346 2.19 17.52 -14.97
N VAL A 347 2.21 16.22 -15.28
CA VAL A 347 1.25 15.21 -14.76
C VAL A 347 1.85 14.38 -13.63
N LEU A 348 3.17 14.22 -13.63
CA LEU A 348 3.89 13.39 -12.66
C LEU A 348 3.80 13.95 -11.24
N PRO A 349 3.85 13.07 -10.22
CA PRO A 349 3.62 13.45 -8.82
C PRO A 349 4.88 14.01 -8.14
N TRP A 350 5.52 15.03 -8.75
CA TRP A 350 6.79 15.60 -8.29
C TRP A 350 6.80 15.99 -6.81
N ILE A 351 5.75 16.65 -6.33
CA ILE A 351 5.66 17.08 -4.92
C ILE A 351 5.71 15.87 -3.99
N VAL A 352 5.00 14.79 -4.32
CA VAL A 352 4.99 13.57 -3.51
C VAL A 352 6.38 12.93 -3.52
N TRP A 353 7.02 12.89 -4.68
CA TRP A 353 8.37 12.35 -4.82
C TRP A 353 9.42 13.15 -4.05
N VAL A 354 9.37 14.48 -4.11
CA VAL A 354 10.26 15.37 -3.34
C VAL A 354 10.04 15.17 -1.85
N VAL A 355 8.79 15.13 -1.37
CA VAL A 355 8.48 14.89 0.06
C VAL A 355 8.99 13.52 0.51
N LEU A 356 8.84 12.47 -0.30
CA LEU A 356 9.35 11.16 0.06
C LEU A 356 10.88 11.09 0.01
N ALA A 357 11.51 11.79 -0.93
CA ALA A 357 12.96 11.89 -1.02
C ALA A 357 13.56 12.64 0.19
N THR A 358 12.93 13.75 0.61
CA THR A 358 13.39 14.48 1.80
C THR A 358 13.22 13.64 3.07
N LEU A 359 12.12 12.90 3.20
CA LEU A 359 11.93 11.97 4.33
C LEU A 359 12.97 10.84 4.32
N LEU A 360 13.28 10.26 3.15
CA LEU A 360 14.32 9.25 3.02
C LEU A 360 15.70 9.80 3.44
N LEU A 361 16.08 10.98 2.94
CA LEU A 361 17.35 11.62 3.27
C LEU A 361 17.44 11.99 4.75
N ALA A 362 16.35 12.53 5.33
CA ALA A 362 16.30 12.83 6.76
C ALA A 362 16.48 11.56 7.61
N PHE A 363 15.83 10.47 7.23
CA PHE A 363 15.97 9.19 7.92
C PHE A 363 17.39 8.62 7.80
N LEU A 364 18.00 8.69 6.61
CA LEU A 364 19.40 8.29 6.42
C LEU A 364 20.37 9.15 7.23
N GLY A 365 20.12 10.45 7.35
CA GLY A 365 20.91 11.34 8.20
C GLY A 365 20.80 10.99 9.69
N VAL A 366 19.61 10.59 10.16
CA VAL A 366 19.43 10.08 11.53
C VAL A 366 20.15 8.74 11.72
N LEU A 367 20.05 7.82 10.76
CA LEU A 367 20.78 6.55 10.83
C LEU A 367 22.30 6.76 10.89
N HIS A 368 22.81 7.66 10.07
CA HIS A 368 24.24 7.99 10.01
C HIS A 368 24.75 8.60 11.33
N THR A 369 23.91 9.36 12.04
CA THR A 369 24.30 9.99 13.33
C THR A 369 24.08 9.09 14.54
N ALA A 370 23.09 8.19 14.50
CA ALA A 370 22.72 7.37 15.65
C ALA A 370 23.30 5.94 15.62
N TYR A 371 23.73 5.44 14.46
CA TYR A 371 24.19 4.06 14.27
C TYR A 371 25.55 4.00 13.55
N PRO A 372 26.26 2.86 13.64
CA PRO A 372 27.51 2.65 12.90
C PRO A 372 27.33 2.83 11.37
N PRO A 373 28.38 3.27 10.65
CA PRO A 373 28.30 3.72 9.26
C PRO A 373 27.71 2.67 8.29
N GLY A 374 27.91 1.39 8.55
CA GLY A 374 27.36 0.30 7.72
C GLY A 374 25.82 0.21 7.72
N TYR A 375 25.13 0.67 8.77
CA TYR A 375 23.66 0.53 8.88
C TYR A 375 22.91 1.38 7.85
N GLY A 376 23.39 2.61 7.61
CA GLY A 376 22.79 3.49 6.60
C GLY A 376 22.85 2.88 5.21
N GLN A 377 24.00 2.28 4.88
CA GLN A 377 24.21 1.63 3.60
C GLN A 377 23.35 0.36 3.44
N SER A 378 23.33 -0.53 4.44
CA SER A 378 22.47 -1.72 4.40
C SER A 378 20.99 -1.34 4.27
N PHE A 379 20.52 -0.29 4.96
CA PHE A 379 19.16 0.20 4.83
C PHE A 379 18.86 0.72 3.42
N LEU A 380 19.74 1.54 2.84
CA LEU A 380 19.57 2.06 1.49
C LEU A 380 19.49 0.92 0.47
N GLU A 381 20.37 -0.08 0.56
CA GLU A 381 20.48 -1.17 -0.41
C GLU A 381 19.33 -2.18 -0.32
N LEU A 382 18.85 -2.50 0.89
CA LEU A 382 17.83 -3.53 1.11
C LEU A 382 16.40 -2.98 1.14
N VAL A 383 16.21 -1.71 1.53
CA VAL A 383 14.89 -1.11 1.73
C VAL A 383 14.73 0.21 0.98
N GLY A 384 15.63 1.17 1.18
CA GLY A 384 15.49 2.54 0.68
C GLY A 384 15.34 2.61 -0.85
N MET A 385 16.31 2.07 -1.58
CA MET A 385 16.30 2.07 -3.05
C MET A 385 15.14 1.25 -3.63
N PRO A 386 14.89 0.00 -3.19
CA PRO A 386 13.78 -0.79 -3.73
C PRO A 386 12.42 -0.14 -3.50
N VAL A 387 12.18 0.43 -2.31
CA VAL A 387 10.94 1.12 -1.98
C VAL A 387 10.79 2.41 -2.80
N ALA A 388 11.84 3.21 -2.94
CA ALA A 388 11.80 4.44 -3.73
C ALA A 388 11.50 4.15 -5.21
N ALA A 389 12.15 3.15 -5.80
CA ALA A 389 11.91 2.72 -7.17
C ALA A 389 10.48 2.18 -7.37
N ALA A 390 10.00 1.35 -6.45
CA ALA A 390 8.65 0.78 -6.50
C ALA A 390 7.57 1.87 -6.41
N ILE A 391 7.70 2.80 -5.47
CA ILE A 391 6.75 3.92 -5.30
C ILE A 391 6.75 4.77 -6.57
N THR A 392 7.91 5.06 -7.14
CA THR A 392 8.02 5.81 -8.40
C THR A 392 7.20 5.12 -9.49
N GLY A 393 7.45 3.85 -9.79
CA GLY A 393 6.71 3.09 -10.81
C GLY A 393 5.19 3.04 -10.57
N ILE A 394 4.76 2.80 -9.32
CA ILE A 394 3.33 2.72 -8.96
C ILE A 394 2.64 4.08 -9.11
N THR A 395 3.29 5.15 -8.65
CA THR A 395 2.69 6.50 -8.64
C THR A 395 2.65 7.14 -10.02
N VAL A 396 3.60 6.78 -10.91
CA VAL A 396 3.51 7.12 -12.35
C VAL A 396 2.19 6.59 -12.92
N TRP A 397 1.93 5.28 -12.80
CA TRP A 397 0.68 4.71 -13.31
C TRP A 397 -0.56 5.31 -12.63
N GLY A 398 -0.52 5.49 -11.31
CA GLY A 398 -1.64 6.09 -10.57
C GLY A 398 -2.04 7.48 -11.05
N ARG A 399 -1.10 8.26 -11.62
CA ARG A 399 -1.40 9.56 -12.24
C ARG A 399 -1.87 9.45 -13.69
N LEU A 400 -1.38 8.48 -14.45
CA LEU A 400 -1.77 8.27 -15.84
C LEU A 400 -3.12 7.59 -15.99
N GLN A 401 -3.46 6.70 -15.05
CA GLN A 401 -4.64 5.82 -15.08
C GLN A 401 -5.95 6.57 -15.42
N PRO A 402 -6.34 7.68 -14.74
CA PRO A 402 -7.64 8.34 -15.00
C PRO A 402 -7.80 8.93 -16.40
N ALA A 403 -6.69 9.30 -17.04
CA ALA A 403 -6.67 9.90 -18.39
C ALA A 403 -6.20 8.90 -19.45
N TRP A 404 -5.98 7.63 -19.10
CA TRP A 404 -5.28 6.69 -19.96
C TRP A 404 -5.97 6.47 -21.31
N ARG A 405 -7.30 6.34 -21.31
CA ARG A 405 -8.12 6.19 -22.52
C ARG A 405 -7.96 7.35 -23.50
N THR A 406 -7.88 8.58 -23.01
CA THR A 406 -7.73 9.77 -23.86
C THR A 406 -6.28 10.00 -24.27
N LEU A 407 -5.32 9.55 -23.46
CA LEU A 407 -3.90 9.63 -23.75
C LEU A 407 -3.49 8.66 -24.87
N ILE A 408 -3.91 7.40 -24.78
CA ILE A 408 -3.50 6.36 -25.75
C ILE A 408 -4.09 6.57 -27.15
N THR A 409 -5.24 7.25 -27.25
CA THR A 409 -5.88 7.61 -28.53
C THR A 409 -5.17 8.77 -29.21
N ARG A 410 -4.52 9.65 -28.45
CA ARG A 410 -3.77 10.81 -28.97
C ARG A 410 -2.31 10.49 -29.26
N ARG A 411 -1.70 9.57 -28.50
CA ARG A 411 -0.30 9.17 -28.67
C ARG A 411 -0.14 7.69 -28.32
N GLY A 412 0.65 6.97 -29.11
CA GLY A 412 0.90 5.55 -28.85
C GLY A 412 1.47 5.30 -27.45
N ALA A 413 1.07 4.20 -26.82
CA ALA A 413 1.45 3.86 -25.44
C ALA A 413 2.96 3.86 -25.21
N CYS A 414 3.75 3.40 -26.19
CA CYS A 414 5.21 3.36 -26.12
C CYS A 414 5.80 4.75 -25.83
N GLY A 415 5.42 5.80 -26.57
CA GLY A 415 5.98 7.14 -26.37
C GLY A 415 5.62 7.76 -25.01
N ILE A 416 4.44 7.43 -24.47
CA ILE A 416 4.00 7.91 -23.15
C ILE A 416 4.78 7.19 -22.05
N LEU A 417 4.90 5.87 -22.14
CA LEU A 417 5.61 5.07 -21.15
C LEU A 417 7.10 5.38 -21.14
N VAL A 418 7.74 5.52 -22.31
CA VAL A 418 9.15 5.91 -22.42
C VAL A 418 9.41 7.31 -21.85
N SER A 419 8.54 8.28 -22.15
CA SER A 419 8.71 9.63 -21.58
C SER A 419 8.52 9.65 -20.07
N ALA A 420 7.57 8.88 -19.55
CA ALA A 420 7.36 8.74 -18.11
C ALA A 420 8.54 8.04 -17.42
N THR A 421 9.12 7.00 -18.02
CA THR A 421 10.30 6.32 -17.44
C THR A 421 11.54 7.21 -17.47
N VAL A 422 11.77 7.97 -18.54
CA VAL A 422 12.88 8.93 -18.62
C VAL A 422 12.76 10.00 -17.54
N LEU A 423 11.57 10.61 -17.38
CA LEU A 423 11.35 11.61 -16.32
C LEU A 423 11.49 11.02 -14.92
N SER A 424 11.05 9.77 -14.73
CA SER A 424 11.23 9.04 -13.48
C SER A 424 12.71 8.82 -13.18
N ALA A 425 13.53 8.47 -14.19
CA ALA A 425 14.97 8.29 -14.03
C ALA A 425 15.70 9.60 -13.72
N VAL A 426 15.32 10.71 -14.39
CA VAL A 426 15.85 12.06 -14.14
C VAL A 426 15.63 12.50 -12.69
N PHE A 427 14.56 12.03 -12.06
CA PHE A 427 14.32 12.27 -10.63
C PHE A 427 15.03 11.26 -9.72
N LEU A 428 14.76 9.97 -9.94
CA LEU A 428 15.10 8.90 -9.02
C LEU A 428 16.62 8.69 -8.92
N VAL A 429 17.35 8.74 -10.04
CA VAL A 429 18.80 8.49 -10.04
C VAL A 429 19.54 9.54 -9.21
N PRO A 430 19.35 10.86 -9.42
CA PRO A 430 19.98 11.86 -8.56
C PRO A 430 19.64 11.71 -7.07
N VAL A 431 18.38 11.44 -6.73
CA VAL A 431 17.97 11.24 -5.33
C VAL A 431 18.70 10.05 -4.71
N LEU A 432 18.82 8.94 -5.42
CA LEU A 432 19.52 7.76 -4.93
C LEU A 432 21.04 7.98 -4.84
N VAL A 433 21.64 8.73 -5.77
CA VAL A 433 23.06 9.14 -5.68
C VAL A 433 23.30 9.99 -4.44
N VAL A 434 22.47 11.01 -4.19
CA VAL A 434 22.57 11.83 -2.98
C VAL A 434 22.38 10.98 -1.72
N SER A 435 21.42 10.05 -1.74
CA SER A 435 21.20 9.11 -0.63
C SER A 435 22.42 8.23 -0.36
N TRP A 436 23.08 7.74 -1.42
CA TRP A 436 24.31 6.96 -1.31
C TRP A 436 25.47 7.80 -0.74
N ILE A 437 25.64 9.04 -1.20
CA ILE A 437 26.66 9.96 -0.67
C ILE A 437 26.47 10.16 0.83
N VAL A 438 25.24 10.35 1.30
CA VAL A 438 24.94 10.49 2.74
C VAL A 438 25.34 9.24 3.52
N THR A 439 25.16 8.05 2.95
CA THR A 439 25.50 6.79 3.65
C THR A 439 26.99 6.50 3.74
N VAL A 440 27.79 6.94 2.75
CA VAL A 440 29.23 6.64 2.67
C VAL A 440 30.09 7.83 3.14
N LEU A 441 29.45 8.90 3.62
CA LEU A 441 30.14 10.08 4.13
C LEU A 441 31.08 9.69 5.28
N GLY A 442 32.38 9.93 5.13
CA GLY A 442 33.39 9.58 6.14
C GLY A 442 33.96 8.16 6.04
N ASP A 443 33.58 7.37 5.03
CA ASP A 443 34.15 6.04 4.77
C ASP A 443 35.23 6.07 3.68
N THR A 444 36.20 5.16 3.74
CA THR A 444 37.29 5.07 2.75
C THR A 444 36.81 4.30 1.52
N LEU A 445 36.63 4.99 0.39
CA LEU A 445 36.09 4.40 -0.85
C LEU A 445 37.06 3.47 -1.58
N THR A 446 38.37 3.60 -1.33
CA THR A 446 39.43 2.78 -1.94
C THR A 446 40.14 1.94 -0.89
N ARG A 447 40.42 0.68 -1.21
CA ARG A 447 41.22 -0.20 -0.36
C ARG A 447 42.69 -0.11 -0.76
N THR A 448 43.57 -0.06 0.24
CA THR A 448 45.03 -0.06 0.08
C THR A 448 45.64 -1.46 0.09
N ASP A 449 44.81 -2.50 0.26
CA ASP A 449 45.25 -3.90 0.33
C ASP A 449 45.39 -4.48 -1.09
N PRO A 450 46.60 -4.90 -1.52
CA PRO A 450 46.86 -5.37 -2.88
C PRO A 450 46.18 -6.71 -3.23
N SER A 451 45.64 -7.41 -2.23
CA SER A 451 44.94 -8.70 -2.40
C SER A 451 43.44 -8.58 -2.69
N LEU A 452 42.87 -7.38 -2.56
CA LEU A 452 41.43 -7.11 -2.73
C LEU A 452 41.18 -6.14 -3.90
N PRO A 453 39.95 -6.09 -4.44
CA PRO A 453 39.59 -5.08 -5.43
C PRO A 453 39.91 -3.67 -4.91
N ALA A 454 40.52 -2.84 -5.77
CA ALA A 454 40.96 -1.48 -5.42
C ALA A 454 39.82 -0.57 -4.90
N VAL A 455 38.57 -0.93 -5.21
CA VAL A 455 37.37 -0.17 -4.87
C VAL A 455 36.51 -0.95 -3.88
N THR A 456 35.95 -0.25 -2.89
CA THR A 456 35.01 -0.85 -1.92
C THR A 456 33.73 -1.37 -2.57
N GLY A 457 33.08 -2.33 -1.89
CA GLY A 457 31.80 -2.89 -2.33
C GLY A 457 30.70 -1.83 -2.49
N ALA A 458 30.76 -0.73 -1.73
CA ALA A 458 29.85 0.40 -1.86
C ALA A 458 29.79 0.99 -3.27
N VAL A 459 30.92 1.04 -3.98
CA VAL A 459 30.96 1.57 -5.35
C VAL A 459 30.37 0.58 -6.35
N TYR A 460 30.55 -0.72 -6.14
CA TYR A 460 29.87 -1.74 -6.96
C TYR A 460 28.34 -1.69 -6.76
N GLY A 461 27.89 -1.42 -5.53
CA GLY A 461 26.49 -1.11 -5.25
C GLY A 461 25.99 0.10 -6.06
N LEU A 462 26.76 1.20 -6.07
CA LEU A 462 26.45 2.42 -6.84
C LEU A 462 26.40 2.17 -8.37
N MET A 463 27.34 1.38 -8.91
CA MET A 463 27.38 1.06 -10.35
C MET A 463 26.13 0.31 -10.83
N VAL A 464 25.62 -0.59 -9.98
CA VAL A 464 24.46 -1.42 -10.26
C VAL A 464 23.14 -0.69 -10.02
N MET A 465 23.15 0.29 -9.12
CA MET A 465 21.96 1.01 -8.61
C MET A 465 21.02 1.52 -9.71
N PRO A 466 21.45 2.23 -10.77
CA PRO A 466 20.53 2.75 -11.79
C PRO A 466 19.79 1.64 -12.54
N ALA A 467 20.46 0.53 -12.84
CA ALA A 467 19.88 -0.60 -13.57
C ALA A 467 18.83 -1.32 -12.71
N VAL A 468 19.15 -1.56 -11.42
CA VAL A 468 18.21 -2.19 -10.47
C VAL A 468 17.02 -1.28 -10.19
N ALA A 469 17.25 0.02 -9.98
CA ALA A 469 16.17 0.99 -9.78
C ALA A 469 15.24 1.07 -11.01
N PHE A 470 15.79 1.07 -12.23
CA PHE A 470 15.01 0.99 -13.47
C PHE A 470 14.17 -0.29 -13.53
N MET A 471 14.77 -1.45 -13.27
CA MET A 471 14.08 -2.74 -13.25
C MET A 471 12.88 -2.71 -12.29
N ILE A 472 13.10 -2.30 -11.04
CA ILE A 472 12.05 -2.27 -10.01
C ILE A 472 10.93 -1.31 -10.40
N ALA A 473 11.27 -0.11 -10.86
CA ALA A 473 10.28 0.87 -11.31
C ALA A 473 9.48 0.38 -12.52
N ALA A 474 10.14 -0.24 -13.50
CA ALA A 474 9.50 -0.77 -14.71
C ALA A 474 8.56 -1.95 -14.40
N VAL A 475 9.00 -2.91 -13.57
CA VAL A 475 8.16 -4.04 -13.13
C VAL A 475 6.95 -3.51 -12.34
N SER A 476 7.17 -2.58 -11.42
CA SER A 476 6.11 -1.97 -10.62
C SER A 476 5.06 -1.25 -11.47
N LEU A 477 5.52 -0.48 -12.45
CA LEU A 477 4.68 0.20 -13.43
C LEU A 477 3.89 -0.82 -14.28
N ALA A 478 4.56 -1.82 -14.84
CA ALA A 478 3.96 -2.82 -15.71
C ALA A 478 2.89 -3.64 -14.99
N VAL A 479 3.16 -4.06 -13.75
CA VAL A 479 2.19 -4.80 -12.93
C VAL A 479 1.02 -3.90 -12.56
N ALA A 480 1.26 -2.64 -12.17
CA ALA A 480 0.20 -1.70 -11.84
C ALA A 480 -0.74 -1.44 -13.04
N LEU A 481 -0.17 -1.33 -14.24
CA LEU A 481 -0.87 -1.12 -15.50
C LEU A 481 -1.66 -2.36 -15.95
N CYS A 482 -1.03 -3.54 -15.99
CA CYS A 482 -1.64 -4.75 -16.51
C CYS A 482 -2.67 -5.36 -15.54
N THR A 483 -2.51 -5.12 -14.24
CA THR A 483 -3.38 -5.67 -13.21
C THR A 483 -4.10 -4.56 -12.46
N ARG A 484 -3.66 -4.21 -11.25
CA ARG A 484 -4.16 -3.10 -10.44
C ARG A 484 -3.00 -2.57 -9.61
N ILE A 485 -3.05 -1.29 -9.24
CA ILE A 485 -2.08 -0.66 -8.31
C ILE A 485 -1.83 -1.53 -7.07
N VAL A 486 -2.90 -2.10 -6.50
CA VAL A 486 -2.79 -2.90 -5.27
C VAL A 486 -1.96 -4.16 -5.46
N VAL A 487 -2.05 -4.81 -6.62
CA VAL A 487 -1.24 -6.00 -6.92
C VAL A 487 0.23 -5.64 -7.01
N ALA A 488 0.55 -4.48 -7.60
CA ALA A 488 1.93 -3.97 -7.64
C ALA A 488 2.46 -3.65 -6.23
N ILE A 489 1.65 -3.06 -5.35
CA ILE A 489 2.02 -2.80 -3.95
C ILE A 489 2.36 -4.13 -3.25
N VAL A 490 1.46 -5.11 -3.31
CA VAL A 490 1.65 -6.42 -2.67
C VAL A 490 2.89 -7.12 -3.20
N LEU A 491 3.07 -7.16 -4.53
CA LEU A 491 4.24 -7.78 -5.15
C LEU A 491 5.54 -7.14 -4.65
N ASN A 492 5.60 -5.81 -4.60
CA ASN A 492 6.79 -5.12 -4.13
C ASN A 492 7.08 -5.38 -2.65
N ILE A 493 6.05 -5.45 -1.79
CA ILE A 493 6.25 -5.84 -0.38
C ILE A 493 6.83 -7.26 -0.32
N ILE A 494 6.30 -8.20 -1.12
CA ILE A 494 6.83 -9.57 -1.21
C ILE A 494 8.32 -9.55 -1.57
N LEU A 495 8.67 -8.87 -2.65
CA LEU A 495 10.03 -8.85 -3.16
C LEU A 495 11.01 -8.08 -2.27
N VAL A 496 10.59 -7.01 -1.59
CA VAL A 496 11.42 -6.29 -0.60
C VAL A 496 11.74 -7.21 0.58
N VAL A 497 10.76 -7.91 1.13
CA VAL A 497 11.00 -8.82 2.27
C VAL A 497 11.90 -9.98 1.86
N THR A 498 11.67 -10.58 0.69
CA THR A 498 12.57 -11.61 0.13
C THR A 498 13.99 -11.07 -0.06
N GLY A 499 14.10 -9.82 -0.54
CA GLY A 499 15.36 -9.10 -0.66
C GLY A 499 16.07 -8.95 0.68
N LEU A 500 15.36 -8.51 1.71
CA LEU A 500 15.91 -8.31 3.05
C LEU A 500 16.45 -9.62 3.66
N LEU A 501 15.77 -10.74 3.41
CA LEU A 501 16.17 -12.05 3.95
C LEU A 501 17.39 -12.64 3.26
N ILE A 502 17.37 -12.61 1.93
CA ILE A 502 18.42 -13.23 1.14
C ILE A 502 19.61 -12.28 1.08
N GLY A 503 19.38 -11.01 0.75
CA GLY A 503 20.39 -9.97 0.63
C GLY A 503 21.03 -9.55 1.95
N GLY A 504 20.26 -9.58 3.04
CA GLY A 504 20.77 -9.27 4.38
C GLY A 504 21.57 -10.41 5.03
N ASN A 505 21.67 -11.57 4.39
CA ASN A 505 22.39 -12.73 4.93
C ASN A 505 23.48 -13.19 3.95
N GLU A 506 24.74 -12.99 4.33
CA GLU A 506 25.92 -13.33 3.53
C GLU A 506 25.97 -14.81 3.11
N VAL A 507 25.47 -15.72 3.96
CA VAL A 507 25.45 -17.16 3.65
C VAL A 507 24.46 -17.45 2.54
N MET A 508 23.30 -16.78 2.55
CA MET A 508 22.29 -16.96 1.51
C MET A 508 22.72 -16.29 0.20
N THR A 509 23.29 -15.09 0.27
CA THR A 509 23.83 -14.43 -0.92
C THR A 509 24.99 -15.20 -1.53
N ALA A 510 25.86 -15.85 -0.76
CA ALA A 510 26.96 -16.65 -1.30
C ALA A 510 26.50 -17.78 -2.25
N THR A 511 25.33 -18.37 -2.00
CA THR A 511 24.74 -19.44 -2.84
C THR A 511 24.05 -18.91 -4.11
N GLY A 512 23.42 -19.79 -4.91
CA GLY A 512 22.60 -19.36 -6.07
C GLY A 512 21.30 -18.62 -5.72
N LEU A 513 20.94 -18.51 -4.44
CA LEU A 513 19.66 -17.92 -3.97
C LEU A 513 19.53 -16.42 -4.27
N TRP A 514 20.62 -15.68 -4.46
CA TRP A 514 20.53 -14.25 -4.80
C TRP A 514 19.72 -13.99 -6.09
N ARG A 515 19.60 -14.97 -6.99
CA ARG A 515 18.82 -14.86 -8.24
C ARG A 515 17.31 -14.73 -8.00
N ILE A 516 16.80 -15.27 -6.89
CA ILE A 516 15.37 -15.17 -6.53
C ILE A 516 15.05 -13.92 -5.71
N ALA A 517 16.06 -13.09 -5.39
CA ALA A 517 15.94 -11.85 -4.63
C ALA A 517 16.39 -10.60 -5.43
N PRO A 518 15.76 -10.28 -6.58
CA PRO A 518 16.18 -9.17 -7.43
C PRO A 518 16.15 -7.80 -6.76
N TRP A 519 15.34 -7.64 -5.69
CA TRP A 519 15.21 -6.36 -4.97
C TRP A 519 16.40 -6.10 -4.03
N ALA A 520 17.23 -7.11 -3.74
CA ALA A 520 18.44 -6.93 -2.94
C ALA A 520 19.74 -6.96 -3.75
N TRP A 521 19.64 -6.93 -5.08
CA TRP A 521 20.79 -7.04 -5.97
C TRP A 521 21.84 -5.93 -5.78
N MET A 522 21.44 -4.76 -5.29
CA MET A 522 22.41 -3.72 -4.90
C MET A 522 23.29 -4.18 -3.73
N SER A 523 22.69 -4.81 -2.71
CA SER A 523 23.42 -5.38 -1.57
C SER A 523 24.25 -6.61 -1.97
N VAL A 524 23.76 -7.42 -2.91
CA VAL A 524 24.52 -8.56 -3.46
C VAL A 524 25.76 -8.08 -4.21
N ALA A 525 25.67 -6.99 -4.97
CA ALA A 525 26.81 -6.40 -5.67
C ALA A 525 27.83 -5.79 -4.69
N HIS A 526 27.35 -5.23 -3.58
CA HIS A 526 28.20 -4.75 -2.49
C HIS A 526 28.99 -5.91 -1.86
N GLN A 527 28.31 -6.98 -1.43
CA GLN A 527 28.95 -8.12 -0.76
C GLN A 527 29.85 -8.95 -1.72
N PHE A 528 29.39 -9.15 -2.96
CA PHE A 528 30.07 -9.95 -3.98
C PHE A 528 30.31 -9.14 -5.26
N PRO A 529 31.35 -8.29 -5.28
CA PRO A 529 31.67 -7.42 -6.41
C PRO A 529 31.67 -8.15 -7.76
N GLY A 530 32.22 -9.37 -7.84
CA GLY A 530 32.30 -10.15 -9.07
C GLY A 530 30.97 -10.42 -9.79
N ARG A 531 29.81 -10.15 -9.17
CA ARG A 531 28.48 -10.35 -9.75
C ARG A 531 27.91 -9.11 -10.42
N TRP A 532 28.52 -7.94 -10.28
CA TRP A 532 27.97 -6.64 -10.69
C TRP A 532 27.48 -6.64 -12.16
N LEU A 533 28.28 -7.17 -13.09
CA LEU A 533 27.96 -7.15 -14.52
C LEU A 533 26.73 -8.03 -14.83
N THR A 534 26.66 -9.22 -14.23
CA THR A 534 25.50 -10.11 -14.38
C THR A 534 24.23 -9.47 -13.87
N ILE A 535 24.31 -8.74 -12.76
CA ILE A 535 23.18 -8.04 -12.16
C ILE A 535 22.70 -6.90 -13.06
N VAL A 536 23.61 -6.09 -13.62
CA VAL A 536 23.26 -5.01 -14.55
C VAL A 536 22.53 -5.56 -15.77
N VAL A 537 23.11 -6.58 -16.42
CA VAL A 537 22.52 -7.20 -17.62
C VAL A 537 21.14 -7.77 -17.33
N LEU A 538 21.00 -8.55 -16.26
CA LEU A 538 19.70 -9.11 -15.87
C LEU A 538 18.67 -8.03 -15.52
N SER A 539 19.09 -6.96 -14.82
CA SER A 539 18.19 -5.85 -14.47
C SER A 539 17.68 -5.12 -15.70
N LEU A 540 18.55 -4.85 -16.67
CA LEU A 540 18.16 -4.21 -17.93
C LEU A 540 17.24 -5.10 -18.76
N LEU A 541 17.49 -6.41 -18.79
CA LEU A 541 16.62 -7.38 -19.47
C LEU A 541 15.23 -7.46 -18.82
N ILE A 542 15.17 -7.59 -17.50
CA ILE A 542 13.89 -7.66 -16.75
C ILE A 542 13.13 -6.34 -16.87
N GLY A 543 13.82 -5.20 -16.74
CA GLY A 543 13.20 -3.88 -16.92
C GLY A 543 12.65 -3.67 -18.34
N SER A 544 13.42 -4.04 -19.36
CA SER A 544 13.01 -3.90 -20.77
C SER A 544 11.84 -4.81 -21.12
N THR A 545 11.86 -6.07 -20.65
CA THR A 545 10.75 -7.00 -20.83
C THR A 545 9.49 -6.53 -20.12
N ALA A 546 9.60 -6.00 -18.90
CA ALA A 546 8.47 -5.39 -18.18
C ALA A 546 7.87 -4.20 -18.97
N MET A 547 8.71 -3.35 -19.55
CA MET A 547 8.24 -2.26 -20.41
C MET A 547 7.54 -2.77 -21.68
N GLY A 548 8.07 -3.82 -22.31
CA GLY A 548 7.41 -4.48 -23.43
C GLY A 548 6.02 -5.02 -23.05
N VAL A 549 5.91 -5.69 -21.90
CA VAL A 549 4.63 -6.17 -21.35
C VAL A 549 3.68 -5.00 -21.07
N ALA A 550 4.17 -3.89 -20.53
CA ALA A 550 3.35 -2.70 -20.28
C ALA A 550 2.79 -2.09 -21.59
N VAL A 551 3.60 -2.04 -22.65
CA VAL A 551 3.17 -1.56 -23.97
C VAL A 551 2.13 -2.49 -24.58
N LEU A 552 2.31 -3.81 -24.48
CA LEU A 552 1.32 -4.80 -24.97
C LEU A 552 0.02 -4.78 -24.16
N GLY A 553 0.11 -4.57 -22.84
CA GLY A 553 -1.02 -4.48 -21.92
C GLY A 553 -1.80 -3.16 -22.00
N ALA A 554 -1.22 -2.13 -22.60
CA ALA A 554 -1.75 -0.77 -22.66
C ALA A 554 -3.20 -0.67 -23.15
N ARG A 555 -3.56 -1.43 -24.20
CA ARG A 555 -4.93 -1.42 -24.75
C ARG A 555 -5.93 -2.11 -23.82
N ARG A 556 -5.54 -3.20 -23.17
CA ARG A 556 -6.39 -3.91 -22.21
C ARG A 556 -6.67 -3.06 -20.98
N ALA A 557 -5.67 -2.31 -20.51
CA ALA A 557 -5.83 -1.36 -19.41
C ALA A 557 -6.90 -0.29 -19.73
N ALA A 558 -6.93 0.21 -20.97
CA ALA A 558 -7.92 1.19 -21.41
C ALA A 558 -9.36 0.63 -21.44
N ILE A 559 -9.57 -0.67 -21.65
CA ILE A 559 -10.91 -1.29 -21.65
C ILE A 559 -11.43 -1.54 -20.22
N ARG A 560 -10.51 -1.70 -19.26
CA ARG A 560 -10.81 -2.08 -17.87
C ARG A 560 -11.24 -0.92 -16.99
N GLU A 561 -10.55 0.21 -17.12
CA GLU A 561 -11.03 1.54 -16.69
C GLU A 561 -12.33 1.86 -17.40
#